data_AF-A0A7A6VH17-F1
#
_entry.id   AF-A0A7A6VH17-F1
#
_cell.length_a   1.000
_cell.length_b   1.000
_cell.length_c   1.000
_cell.angle_alpha   90.00
_cell.angle_beta   90.00
_cell.angle_gamma   90.00
#
_symmetry.space_group_name_H-M   'P 1'
#
loop_
_entity.id
_entity.type
_entity.pdbx_description
1 polymer ?
#
loop_
_entity_poly.entity_id
_entity_poly.type
_entity_poly.pdbx_seq_one_letter_code
_entity_poly.pdbx_strand_id
1 'polypeptide(L)'
;MTGVEWADKYFYLPEGSSHIAGHWTTQPVQVVMLNMMTNDAIKIVSVRKSARLGYTKILVAALLYFAEHKKRSAVVYQPIDDESDGFVADEVDPAIAEMPVIQKIFPDWDKSNERNNLQRKEMSGAIL
;
A
#
# COMPACT_ATOMS: atom_id res chain seq x y z
N MET A 1 15.17 5.65 -5.38
CA MET A 1 14.74 5.38 -4.00
C MET A 1 14.18 3.97 -3.96
N THR A 2 14.67 3.14 -3.06
CA THR A 2 14.17 1.78 -2.83
C THR A 2 12.78 1.82 -2.19
N GLY A 3 12.07 0.69 -2.17
CA GLY A 3 10.76 0.62 -1.50
C GLY A 3 10.86 0.93 0.00
N VAL A 4 11.91 0.45 0.67
CA VAL A 4 12.17 0.73 2.09
C VAL A 4 12.43 2.21 2.32
N GLU A 5 13.33 2.82 1.55
CA GLU A 5 13.61 4.26 1.68
C GLU A 5 12.37 5.12 1.43
N TRP A 6 11.50 4.70 0.51
CA TRP A 6 10.24 5.41 0.24
C TRP A 6 9.25 5.24 1.40
N ALA A 7 9.11 4.02 1.93
CA ALA A 7 8.20 3.74 3.03
C ALA A 7 8.65 4.45 4.33
N ASP A 8 9.93 4.37 4.68
CA ASP A 8 10.51 5.09 5.83
C ASP A 8 10.50 6.61 5.62
N LYS A 9 10.20 7.12 4.43
CA LYS A 9 10.07 8.56 4.21
C LYS A 9 8.62 9.03 4.27
N TYR A 10 7.68 8.25 3.71
CA TYR A 10 6.33 8.74 3.45
C TYR A 10 5.21 7.87 4.02
N PHE A 11 5.44 6.60 4.30
CA PHE A 11 4.38 5.68 4.72
C PHE A 11 3.97 5.96 6.16
N TYR A 12 2.67 5.93 6.41
CA TYR A 12 2.09 6.23 7.71
C TYR A 12 1.14 5.11 8.12
N LEU A 13 1.13 4.79 9.41
CA LEU A 13 0.28 3.79 10.03
C LEU A 13 -0.94 4.49 10.66
N PRO A 14 -2.16 4.30 10.12
CA PRO A 14 -3.36 4.93 10.65
C PRO A 14 -3.75 4.35 12.01
N GLU A 15 -4.27 5.20 12.90
CA GLU A 15 -4.65 4.85 14.28
C GLU A 15 -5.81 3.82 14.37
N GLY A 16 -6.65 3.74 13.33
CA GLY A 16 -7.76 2.78 13.25
C GLY A 16 -7.38 1.39 12.70
N SER A 17 -6.28 1.28 11.95
CA SER A 17 -5.89 0.03 11.27
C SER A 17 -4.56 -0.54 11.76
N SER A 18 -3.94 0.08 12.77
CA SER A 18 -2.64 -0.31 13.30
C SER A 18 -2.63 -0.20 14.82
N HIS A 19 -2.10 -1.22 15.51
CA HIS A 19 -1.89 -1.15 16.95
C HIS A 19 -0.87 -0.07 17.36
N ILE A 20 0.04 0.26 16.46
CA ILE A 20 1.00 1.35 16.60
C ILE A 20 0.69 2.32 15.48
N ALA A 21 0.11 3.46 15.83
CA ALA A 21 -0.11 4.56 14.92
C ALA A 21 1.17 5.39 14.77
N GLY A 22 1.34 6.03 13.62
CA GLY A 22 2.45 6.94 13.41
C GLY A 22 3.23 6.70 12.14
N HIS A 23 4.35 7.39 12.04
CA HIS A 23 5.25 7.28 10.91
C HIS A 23 5.89 5.88 10.87
N TRP A 24 5.90 5.27 9.68
CA TRP A 24 6.41 3.92 9.49
C TRP A 24 7.93 3.85 9.71
N THR A 25 8.36 2.82 10.44
CA THR A 25 9.77 2.42 10.50
C THR A 25 9.88 0.97 10.12
N THR A 26 10.60 0.69 9.02
CA THR A 26 10.77 -0.66 8.51
C THR A 26 11.54 -1.52 9.51
N GLN A 27 10.91 -2.59 9.97
CA GLN A 27 11.56 -3.55 10.86
C GLN A 27 12.58 -4.41 10.10
N PRO A 28 13.65 -4.92 10.75
CA PRO A 28 14.70 -5.69 10.06
C PRO A 28 14.17 -6.85 9.21
N VAL A 29 13.15 -7.56 9.69
CA VAL A 29 12.52 -8.68 8.97
C VAL A 29 11.73 -8.24 7.74
N GLN A 30 11.31 -6.96 7.66
CA GLN A 30 10.50 -6.40 6.60
C GLN A 30 11.34 -5.81 5.46
N VAL A 31 12.58 -5.39 5.76
CA VAL A 31 13.50 -4.73 4.80
C VAL A 31 13.65 -5.54 3.52
N VAL A 32 13.98 -6.83 3.65
CA VAL A 32 14.22 -7.70 2.50
C VAL A 32 12.92 -7.91 1.71
N MET A 33 11.79 -8.15 2.40
CA MET A 33 10.51 -8.37 1.72
C MET A 33 10.07 -7.15 0.90
N LEU A 34 10.08 -5.95 1.49
CA LEU A 34 9.63 -4.75 0.80
C LEU A 34 10.52 -4.38 -0.39
N ASN A 35 11.84 -4.48 -0.22
CA ASN A 35 12.76 -4.23 -1.32
C ASN A 35 12.65 -5.31 -2.42
N MET A 36 12.42 -6.57 -2.07
CA MET A 36 12.18 -7.61 -3.09
C MET A 36 10.89 -7.34 -3.88
N MET A 37 9.80 -7.00 -3.19
CA MET A 37 8.52 -6.69 -3.84
C MET A 37 8.65 -5.52 -4.82
N THR A 38 9.42 -4.50 -4.46
CA THR A 38 9.52 -3.24 -5.23
C THR A 38 10.68 -3.19 -6.24
N ASN A 39 11.43 -4.27 -6.40
CA ASN A 39 12.60 -4.33 -7.28
C ASN A 39 12.24 -4.81 -8.70
N ASP A 40 12.54 -3.98 -9.70
CA ASP A 40 12.28 -4.24 -11.13
C ASP A 40 13.02 -5.48 -11.69
N ALA A 41 14.11 -5.90 -11.05
CA ALA A 41 14.84 -7.11 -11.43
C ALA A 41 14.13 -8.40 -11.01
N ILE A 42 13.15 -8.32 -10.10
CA ILE A 42 12.43 -9.46 -9.55
C ILE A 42 11.00 -9.47 -10.11
N LYS A 43 10.67 -10.49 -10.90
CA LYS A 43 9.35 -10.62 -11.52
C LYS A 43 8.31 -11.26 -10.61
N ILE A 44 8.74 -12.18 -9.75
CA ILE A 44 7.86 -12.98 -8.89
C ILE A 44 8.49 -13.04 -7.50
N VAL A 45 7.70 -12.69 -6.49
CA VAL A 45 8.04 -12.86 -5.08
C VAL A 45 7.01 -13.80 -4.47
N SER A 46 7.46 -14.91 -3.91
CA SER A 46 6.62 -15.83 -3.15
C SER A 46 7.08 -15.83 -1.70
N VAL A 47 6.14 -15.65 -0.77
CA VAL A 47 6.47 -15.50 0.66
C VAL A 47 5.73 -16.54 1.47
N ARG A 48 6.48 -17.34 2.25
CA ARG A 48 5.93 -18.12 3.36
C ARG A 48 6.27 -17.39 4.65
N LYS A 49 5.24 -16.90 5.34
CA LYS A 49 5.39 -16.02 6.50
C LYS A 49 4.63 -16.53 7.72
N SER A 50 5.12 -16.17 8.90
CA SER A 50 4.41 -16.32 10.17
C SER A 50 3.37 -15.20 10.33
N ALA A 51 2.44 -15.37 11.28
CA ALA A 51 1.51 -14.31 11.64
C ALA A 51 2.23 -13.12 12.32
N ARG A 52 1.59 -11.94 12.31
CA ARG A 52 2.03 -10.72 13.04
C ARG A 52 3.38 -10.12 12.61
N LEU A 53 3.76 -10.28 11.34
CA LEU A 53 4.96 -9.65 10.77
C LEU A 53 4.70 -8.27 10.13
N GLY A 54 3.46 -7.76 10.21
CA GLY A 54 3.06 -6.54 9.51
C GLY A 54 3.00 -6.72 7.98
N TYR A 55 2.81 -7.95 7.50
CA TYR A 55 2.81 -8.28 6.07
C TYR A 55 1.82 -7.43 5.25
N THR A 56 0.60 -7.24 5.77
CA THR A 56 -0.42 -6.41 5.12
C THR A 56 0.08 -4.99 4.89
N LYS A 57 0.73 -4.38 5.89
CA LYS A 57 1.29 -3.03 5.78
C LYS A 57 2.44 -2.96 4.76
N ILE A 58 3.28 -4.00 4.69
CA ILE A 58 4.32 -4.11 3.64
C ILE A 58 3.68 -4.13 2.25
N LEU A 59 2.59 -4.89 2.08
CA LEU A 59 1.86 -4.96 0.81
C LEU A 59 1.27 -3.60 0.43
N VAL A 60 0.61 -2.90 1.35
CA VAL A 60 0.07 -1.55 1.12
C VAL A 60 1.20 -0.56 0.76
N ALA A 61 2.31 -0.59 1.49
CA ALA A 61 3.47 0.26 1.18
C ALA A 61 4.02 -0.01 -0.23
N ALA A 62 4.09 -1.27 -0.66
CA ALA A 62 4.53 -1.63 -2.00
C ALA A 62 3.53 -1.15 -3.09
N LEU A 63 2.24 -1.31 -2.86
CA LEU A 63 1.17 -0.84 -3.77
C LEU A 63 1.24 0.68 -3.98
N LEU A 64 1.31 1.44 -2.88
CA LEU A 64 1.38 2.89 -2.93
C LEU A 64 2.73 3.39 -3.51
N TYR A 65 3.83 2.66 -3.26
CA TYR A 65 5.10 2.90 -3.95
C TYR A 65 4.98 2.74 -5.46
N PHE A 66 4.30 1.69 -5.94
CA PHE A 66 4.10 1.49 -7.37
C PHE A 66 3.27 2.59 -8.00
N ALA A 67 2.20 3.03 -7.32
CA ALA A 67 1.35 4.11 -7.81
C ALA A 67 2.09 5.44 -7.84
N GLU A 68 2.77 5.82 -6.75
CA GLU A 68 3.40 7.14 -6.62
C GLU A 68 4.74 7.23 -7.34
N HIS A 69 5.65 6.32 -7.03
CA HIS A 69 7.05 6.39 -7.46
C HIS A 69 7.26 5.80 -8.85
N LYS A 70 6.56 4.70 -9.17
CA LYS A 70 6.76 3.98 -10.44
C LYS A 70 5.70 4.31 -11.51
N LYS A 71 4.59 4.97 -11.14
CA LYS A 71 3.44 5.22 -12.03
C LYS A 71 2.94 3.92 -12.68
N ARG A 72 2.71 2.90 -11.85
CA ARG A 72 2.27 1.57 -12.29
C ARG A 72 0.97 1.19 -11.62
N SER A 73 0.06 0.70 -12.45
CA SER A 73 -1.15 0.07 -11.97
C SER A 73 -0.85 -1.29 -11.33
N ALA A 74 -1.59 -1.61 -10.28
CA ALA A 74 -1.51 -2.87 -9.59
C ALA A 74 -2.92 -3.42 -9.36
N VAL A 75 -3.00 -4.72 -9.06
CA VAL A 75 -4.25 -5.38 -8.69
C VAL A 75 -3.96 -6.32 -7.53
N VAL A 76 -4.86 -6.35 -6.56
CA VAL A 76 -4.79 -7.28 -5.43
C VAL A 76 -5.97 -8.23 -5.55
N TYR A 77 -5.69 -9.53 -5.45
CA TYR A 77 -6.71 -10.56 -5.41
C TYR A 77 -6.75 -11.17 -4.02
N GLN A 78 -7.96 -11.32 -3.48
CA GLN A 78 -8.24 -12.07 -2.26
C GLN A 78 -9.09 -13.31 -2.58
N PRO A 79 -9.11 -14.32 -1.71
CA PRO A 79 -9.93 -15.52 -1.88
C PRO A 79 -11.44 -15.25 -2.05
N ILE A 80 -11.96 -14.20 -1.41
CA ILE A 80 -13.38 -13.80 -1.46
C ILE A 80 -13.54 -12.28 -1.52
N ASP A 81 -14.68 -11.83 -2.05
CA ASP A 81 -14.98 -10.42 -2.29
C ASP A 81 -15.00 -9.59 -0.99
N ASP A 82 -15.60 -10.12 0.09
CA ASP A 82 -15.65 -9.44 1.40
C ASP A 82 -14.24 -9.15 1.96
N GLU A 83 -13.27 -10.05 1.75
CA GLU A 83 -11.88 -9.83 2.17
C GLU A 83 -11.18 -8.77 1.30
N SER A 84 -11.54 -8.67 0.02
CA SER A 84 -11.04 -7.64 -0.88
C SER A 84 -11.58 -6.27 -0.50
N ASP A 85 -12.89 -6.16 -0.30
CA ASP A 85 -13.56 -4.91 0.10
C ASP A 85 -13.05 -4.46 1.48
N GLY A 86 -12.93 -5.39 2.43
CA GLY A 86 -12.36 -5.12 3.76
C GLY A 86 -10.90 -4.67 3.69
N PHE A 87 -10.07 -5.26 2.83
CA PHE A 87 -8.68 -4.79 2.63
C PHE A 87 -8.64 -3.33 2.16
N VAL A 88 -9.53 -2.93 1.26
CA VAL A 88 -9.55 -1.54 0.79
C VAL A 88 -10.03 -0.59 1.88
N ALA A 89 -11.13 -0.92 2.56
CA ALA A 89 -11.73 -0.08 3.59
C ALA A 89 -10.85 0.05 4.86
N ASP A 90 -10.20 -1.05 5.28
CA ASP A 90 -9.46 -1.11 6.54
C ASP A 90 -7.97 -0.75 6.37
N GLU A 91 -7.38 -1.03 5.21
CA GLU A 91 -5.92 -0.92 5.04
C GLU A 91 -5.51 0.17 4.06
N VAL A 92 -6.16 0.24 2.89
CA VAL A 92 -5.76 1.14 1.80
C VAL A 92 -6.27 2.56 2.02
N ASP A 93 -7.58 2.73 2.21
CA ASP A 93 -8.20 4.06 2.34
C ASP A 93 -7.69 4.83 3.56
N PRO A 94 -7.56 4.21 4.76
CA PRO A 94 -6.97 4.89 5.91
C PRO A 94 -5.51 5.28 5.68
N ALA A 95 -4.72 4.47 4.96
CA ALA A 95 -3.34 4.83 4.63
C ALA A 95 -3.27 6.03 3.68
N ILE A 96 -4.13 6.07 2.65
CA ILE A 96 -4.20 7.20 1.71
C ILE A 96 -4.61 8.49 2.45
N ALA A 97 -5.55 8.40 3.39
CA ALA A 97 -6.00 9.55 4.18
C ALA A 97 -4.89 10.21 5.02
N GLU A 98 -3.85 9.45 5.39
CA GLU A 98 -2.71 9.94 6.18
C GLU A 98 -1.46 10.28 5.34
N MET A 99 -1.52 10.11 4.01
CA MET A 99 -0.34 10.20 3.13
C MET A 99 -0.46 11.32 2.09
N PRO A 100 -0.01 12.56 2.40
CA PRO A 100 -0.06 13.70 1.48
C PRO A 100 0.60 13.46 0.12
N VAL A 101 1.64 12.61 0.08
CA VAL A 101 2.33 12.25 -1.17
C VAL A 101 1.41 11.51 -2.15
N ILE A 102 0.50 10.67 -1.62
CA ILE A 102 -0.49 9.93 -2.42
C ILE A 102 -1.66 10.84 -2.77
N GLN A 103 -2.15 11.62 -1.81
CA GLN A 103 -3.25 12.57 -2.03
C GLN A 103 -2.95 13.54 -3.18
N LYS A 104 -1.68 13.96 -3.32
CA LYS A 104 -1.23 14.80 -4.44
C LYS A 104 -1.46 14.17 -5.81
N ILE A 105 -1.34 12.85 -5.93
CA ILE A 105 -1.56 12.11 -7.17
C ILE A 105 -2.97 11.54 -7.28
N PHE A 106 -3.75 11.57 -6.20
CA PHE A 106 -5.11 11.07 -6.14
C PHE A 106 -6.06 12.12 -5.56
N PRO A 107 -6.43 13.18 -6.31
CA PRO A 107 -7.20 14.30 -5.78
C PRO A 107 -8.61 13.95 -5.27
N ASP A 108 -9.18 12.85 -5.76
CA ASP A 108 -10.52 12.38 -5.38
C ASP A 108 -10.49 11.36 -4.22
N TRP A 109 -9.37 11.23 -3.50
CA TRP A 109 -9.19 10.25 -2.43
C TRP A 109 -10.25 10.31 -1.34
N ASP A 110 -10.81 11.50 -1.09
CA ASP A 110 -11.81 11.79 -0.06
C ASP A 110 -13.26 11.65 -0.53
N LYS A 111 -13.49 11.28 -1.80
CA LYS A 111 -14.82 11.22 -2.42
C LYS A 111 -15.07 9.86 -3.06
N SER A 112 -16.22 9.28 -2.79
CA SER A 112 -16.70 8.11 -3.53
C SER A 112 -17.24 8.52 -4.90
N ASN A 113 -16.70 7.93 -5.97
CA ASN A 113 -17.13 8.13 -7.36
C ASN A 113 -16.66 6.96 -8.28
N GLU A 114 -16.87 7.09 -9.59
CA GLU A 114 -16.48 6.05 -10.58
C GLU A 114 -14.97 5.75 -10.59
N ARG A 115 -14.14 6.71 -10.18
CA ARG A 115 -12.68 6.62 -10.10
C ARG A 115 -12.17 6.25 -8.70
N ASN A 116 -13.00 6.39 -7.67
CA ASN A 116 -12.66 6.06 -6.29
C ASN A 116 -13.81 5.28 -5.65
N ASN A 117 -13.68 3.96 -5.62
CA ASN A 117 -14.59 3.04 -4.94
C ASN A 117 -13.81 1.81 -4.44
N LEU A 118 -14.49 0.83 -3.84
CA LEU A 118 -13.84 -0.36 -3.27
C LEU A 118 -13.08 -1.20 -4.30
N GLN A 119 -13.46 -1.14 -5.58
CA GLN A 119 -12.88 -1.98 -6.63
C GLN A 119 -11.85 -1.22 -7.49
N ARG A 120 -11.75 0.10 -7.32
CA ARG A 120 -10.92 0.95 -8.19
C ARG A 120 -10.50 2.24 -7.49
N LYS A 121 -9.19 2.48 -7.47
CA LYS A 121 -8.55 3.75 -7.06
C LYS A 121 -7.73 4.28 -8.23
N GLU A 122 -8.34 5.14 -9.04
CA GLU A 122 -7.70 5.74 -10.21
C GLU A 122 -6.96 7.02 -9.84
N MET A 123 -5.63 6.93 -9.89
CA MET A 123 -4.69 7.99 -9.58
C MET A 123 -4.04 8.54 -10.86
N SER A 124 -3.33 9.66 -10.74
CA SER A 124 -2.55 10.22 -11.85
C SER A 124 -1.39 9.29 -12.23
N GLY A 125 -1.60 8.51 -13.30
CA GLY A 125 -0.62 7.60 -13.88
C GLY A 125 -0.64 6.17 -13.31
N ALA A 126 -1.59 5.82 -12.44
CA ALA A 126 -1.71 4.48 -11.89
C ALA A 126 -3.16 4.17 -11.50
N ILE A 127 -3.56 2.91 -11.61
CA ILE A 127 -4.83 2.40 -11.10
C ILE A 127 -4.51 1.30 -10.09
N LEU A 128 -5.07 1.41 -8.90
CA LEU A 128 -5.05 0.39 -7.87
C LEU A 128 -6.40 -0.31 -7.80
#